data_AF-A0A959CEE9-F1
#
_entry.id   AF-A0A959CEE9-F1
#
_cell.length_a   1.000
_cell.length_b   1.000
_cell.length_c   1.000
_cell.angle_alpha   90.00
_cell.angle_beta   90.00
_cell.angle_gamma   90.00
#
_symmetry.space_group_name_H-M   'P 1'
#
loop_
_entity.id
_entity.type
_entity.pdbx_description
1 polymer ?
#
loop_
_entity_poly.entity_id
_entity_poly.type
_entity_poly.pdbx_seq_one_letter_code
_entity_poly.pdbx_strand_id
1 'polypeptide(L)'
;MKKNTSILLFLTTYLCHLAIAQNLLLRDFEGYYLAQGQFPRDAGNLPWFPNDTEMQGVTNDGANWFFTMTPQDESNGIMWRIPKSRELGAGINEQTPGVDKVAMSDVQILRNNNYWHWGDPDHYEYEGVDYILVPVTEGAEAPVILCFRADNLAYVNYAKLRGGAHGGWCAVGTDGYIYSSSNHPDKLRRYEVDWSIFTDPNSGNHDVITYLESYTLKNSDGSTLQLRHMQGGEFSRSGELLYVVCGTGGCLGQGDGPNPTDGIHVFETHTWREVQHSFNNYGLENYFSYTFDNTCKNCLGGIGGFGSQTPEGLTVWNLDDGSAPNIRGQLHVLTNWYTFAWACSDEFSLHHFSRNVYVDSDNGVIPPTSPRTGTRSKPFRTVNDAYSFYQIWDGAQMVIKAGTYSDTGIYSTRIRMVSEGGSTVIGQQ
;
A
#
# COMPACT_ATOMS: atom_id res chain seq x y z
N MET A 1 12.57 6.75 56.22
CA MET A 1 12.64 5.95 54.98
C MET A 1 11.33 5.89 54.19
N LYS A 2 10.12 5.85 54.77
CA LYS A 2 8.85 5.78 54.00
C LYS A 2 8.48 7.02 53.16
N LYS A 3 8.95 8.22 53.50
CA LYS A 3 8.62 9.46 52.76
C LYS A 3 9.34 9.60 51.41
N ASN A 4 10.50 8.96 51.22
CA ASN A 4 11.26 9.09 49.97
C ASN A 4 10.75 8.15 48.87
N THR A 5 10.11 7.04 49.24
CA THR A 5 9.55 6.07 48.28
C THR A 5 8.33 6.63 47.55
N SER A 6 7.48 7.42 48.23
CA SER A 6 6.30 8.02 47.60
C SER A 6 6.66 9.08 46.57
N ILE A 7 7.65 9.94 46.84
CA ILE A 7 8.09 10.99 45.89
C ILE A 7 8.65 10.36 44.62
N LEU A 8 9.42 9.27 44.74
CA LEU A 8 9.99 8.57 43.59
C LEU A 8 8.88 7.95 42.71
N LEU A 9 7.87 7.33 43.32
CA LEU A 9 6.75 6.73 42.57
C LEU A 9 5.92 7.78 41.80
N PHE A 10 5.67 8.95 42.41
CA PHE A 10 4.97 10.05 41.73
C PHE A 10 5.79 10.64 40.58
N LEU A 11 7.11 10.80 40.76
CA LEU A 11 7.99 11.31 39.70
C LEU A 11 8.05 10.35 38.51
N THR A 12 8.16 9.04 38.75
CA THR A 12 8.19 8.02 37.70
C THR A 12 6.87 8.00 36.92
N THR A 13 5.73 8.03 37.60
CA THR A 13 4.43 8.08 36.93
C THR A 13 4.27 9.35 36.09
N TYR A 14 4.66 10.51 36.61
CA TYR A 14 4.57 11.78 35.89
C TYR A 14 5.49 11.82 34.66
N LEU A 15 6.72 11.31 34.78
CA LEU A 15 7.65 11.21 33.65
C LEU A 15 7.17 10.21 32.59
N CYS A 16 6.56 9.08 32.98
CA CYS A 16 5.92 8.18 32.04
C CYS A 16 4.76 8.84 31.27
N HIS A 17 3.94 9.65 31.95
CA HIS A 17 2.83 10.36 31.29
C HIS A 17 3.35 11.45 30.34
N LEU A 18 4.42 12.16 30.69
CA LEU A 18 5.06 13.14 29.80
C LEU A 18 5.67 12.46 28.57
N ALA A 19 6.35 11.32 28.75
CA ALA A 19 6.93 10.57 27.64
C ALA A 19 5.85 10.03 26.68
N ILE A 20 4.73 9.53 27.20
CA ILE A 20 3.59 9.09 26.39
C ILE A 20 2.97 10.28 25.62
N ALA A 21 2.78 11.43 26.28
CA ALA A 21 2.24 12.62 25.63
C ALA A 21 3.17 13.21 24.56
N GLN A 22 4.49 13.17 24.78
CA GLN A 22 5.47 13.61 23.78
C GLN A 22 5.53 12.68 22.58
N ASN A 23 5.45 11.36 22.79
CA ASN A 23 5.38 10.40 21.69
C ASN A 23 4.11 10.60 20.85
N LEU A 24 2.97 10.93 21.47
CA LEU A 24 1.73 11.25 20.73
C LEU A 24 1.83 12.51 19.88
N LEU A 25 2.66 13.48 20.26
CA LEU A 25 2.90 14.72 19.51
C LEU A 25 3.90 14.54 18.35
N LEU A 26 4.77 13.52 18.43
CA LEU A 26 5.77 13.22 17.41
C LEU A 26 5.29 12.23 16.36
N ARG A 27 4.14 11.57 16.58
CA ARG A 27 3.53 10.68 15.60
C ARG A 27 3.36 11.41 14.27
N ASP A 28 3.74 10.74 13.19
CA ASP A 28 3.54 11.28 11.85
C ASP A 28 2.04 11.31 11.49
N PHE A 29 1.69 12.22 10.58
CA PHE A 29 0.34 12.34 10.05
C PHE A 29 0.29 11.45 8.80
N GLU A 30 -0.06 10.18 8.99
CA GLU A 30 0.08 9.15 7.96
C GLU A 30 -1.24 8.44 7.61
N GLY A 31 -2.39 9.02 7.95
CA GLY A 31 -3.69 8.46 7.56
C GLY A 31 -3.99 8.75 6.08
N TYR A 32 -3.57 7.87 5.18
CA TYR A 32 -3.63 8.05 3.72
C TYR A 32 -4.97 7.62 3.14
N TYR A 33 -6.06 8.32 3.52
CA TYR A 33 -7.40 7.81 3.28
C TYR A 33 -8.18 8.55 2.19
N LEU A 34 -7.83 9.78 1.83
CA LEU A 34 -8.60 10.53 0.83
C LEU A 34 -8.25 10.08 -0.58
N ALA A 35 -9.15 9.36 -1.24
CA ALA A 35 -9.01 8.98 -2.64
C ALA A 35 -8.81 10.23 -3.54
N GLN A 36 -7.72 10.23 -4.31
CA GLN A 36 -7.33 11.33 -5.21
C GLN A 36 -7.69 11.04 -6.68
N GLY A 37 -7.70 9.77 -7.08
CA GLY A 37 -7.94 9.35 -8.46
C GLY A 37 -7.22 8.06 -8.79
N GLN A 38 -7.14 7.76 -10.09
CA GLN A 38 -6.47 6.59 -10.64
C GLN A 38 -5.59 7.03 -11.82
N PHE A 39 -4.33 6.61 -11.84
CA PHE A 39 -3.45 6.76 -12.99
C PHE A 39 -2.28 5.76 -12.95
N PRO A 40 -2.07 4.95 -14.00
CA PRO A 40 -2.96 4.75 -15.14
C PRO A 40 -4.32 4.21 -14.68
N ARG A 41 -5.33 4.41 -15.52
CA ARG A 41 -6.67 3.92 -15.28
C ARG A 41 -7.05 3.00 -16.43
N ASP A 42 -7.47 1.79 -16.08
CA ASP A 42 -7.97 0.76 -16.99
C ASP A 42 -6.99 0.57 -18.17
N ALA A 43 -5.69 0.55 -17.86
CA ALA A 43 -4.63 0.52 -18.85
C ALA A 43 -4.25 -0.93 -19.18
N GLY A 44 -4.35 -1.30 -20.45
CA GLY A 44 -3.95 -2.60 -20.96
C GLY A 44 -3.06 -2.46 -22.20
N ASN A 45 -2.43 -3.58 -22.60
CA ASN A 45 -1.64 -3.67 -23.83
C ASN A 45 -0.53 -2.60 -23.95
N LEU A 46 0.14 -2.30 -22.84
CA LEU A 46 1.34 -1.46 -22.84
C LEU A 46 2.58 -2.33 -23.11
N PRO A 47 3.67 -1.81 -23.70
CA PRO A 47 4.83 -2.66 -23.96
C PRO A 47 5.48 -3.24 -22.70
N TRP A 48 5.31 -2.59 -21.54
CA TRP A 48 5.75 -3.09 -20.24
C TRP A 48 4.66 -3.83 -19.46
N PHE A 49 3.40 -3.76 -19.89
CA PHE A 49 2.26 -4.52 -19.35
C PHE A 49 1.47 -5.10 -20.53
N PRO A 50 1.99 -6.16 -21.16
CA PRO A 50 1.33 -6.77 -22.32
C PRO A 50 0.03 -7.47 -21.89
N ASN A 51 -0.80 -7.82 -22.88
CA ASN A 51 -1.95 -8.68 -22.62
C ASN A 51 -1.51 -10.05 -22.09
N ASP A 52 -2.47 -10.78 -21.51
CA ASP A 52 -2.27 -12.09 -20.89
C ASP A 52 -1.24 -12.01 -19.75
N THR A 53 -1.31 -10.94 -18.96
CA THR A 53 -0.43 -10.67 -17.83
C THR A 53 -1.23 -10.10 -16.66
N GLU A 54 -0.95 -10.63 -15.47
CA GLU A 54 -1.51 -10.16 -14.21
C GLU A 54 -0.46 -9.29 -13.51
N MET A 55 -0.85 -8.08 -13.10
CA MET A 55 -0.10 -7.38 -12.05
C MET A 55 -0.19 -8.20 -10.76
N GLN A 56 0.86 -8.15 -9.95
CA GLN A 56 0.88 -8.86 -8.66
C GLN A 56 1.36 -7.98 -7.51
N GLY A 57 2.03 -6.86 -7.83
CA GLY A 57 2.68 -6.06 -6.82
C GLY A 57 3.28 -4.76 -7.28
N VAL A 58 3.48 -3.85 -6.33
CA VAL A 58 4.17 -2.57 -6.56
C VAL A 58 4.98 -2.15 -5.34
N THR A 59 6.20 -1.67 -5.55
CA THR A 59 6.98 -0.93 -4.53
C THR A 59 7.81 0.20 -5.16
N ASN A 60 8.60 0.90 -4.36
CA ASN A 60 9.46 2.00 -4.81
C ASN A 60 10.74 2.14 -3.96
N ASP A 61 11.80 2.69 -4.56
CA ASP A 61 13.06 3.07 -3.87
C ASP A 61 13.20 4.60 -3.71
N GLY A 62 12.11 5.34 -3.91
CA GLY A 62 12.13 6.82 -3.94
C GLY A 62 12.59 7.46 -5.27
N ALA A 63 13.15 6.68 -6.19
CA ALA A 63 13.57 7.13 -7.53
C ALA A 63 12.90 6.35 -8.69
N ASN A 64 12.48 5.12 -8.45
CA ASN A 64 11.93 4.17 -9.40
C ASN A 64 10.72 3.44 -8.80
N TRP A 65 9.78 3.10 -9.68
CA TRP A 65 8.75 2.11 -9.43
C TRP A 65 9.30 0.71 -9.70
N PHE A 66 8.83 -0.26 -8.93
CA PHE A 66 9.05 -1.67 -9.18
C PHE A 66 7.69 -2.37 -9.28
N PHE A 67 7.44 -3.05 -10.39
CA PHE A 67 6.19 -3.79 -10.60
C PHE A 67 6.49 -5.26 -10.81
N THR A 68 5.83 -6.12 -10.06
CA THR A 68 5.85 -7.58 -10.29
C THR A 68 4.62 -7.98 -11.07
N MET A 69 4.82 -8.92 -12.00
CA MET A 69 3.76 -9.42 -12.86
C MET A 69 3.99 -10.86 -13.25
N THR A 70 2.90 -11.56 -13.49
CA THR A 70 2.89 -12.98 -13.86
C THR A 70 2.08 -13.14 -15.15
N PRO A 71 2.65 -13.66 -16.23
CA PRO A 71 1.89 -14.05 -17.41
C PRO A 71 0.81 -15.08 -17.06
N GLN A 72 -0.36 -15.02 -17.70
CA GLN A 72 -1.48 -15.95 -17.41
C GLN A 72 -1.15 -17.42 -17.71
N ASP A 73 -0.13 -17.68 -18.54
CA ASP A 73 0.37 -19.04 -18.79
C ASP A 73 1.32 -19.55 -17.69
N GLU A 74 1.50 -18.74 -16.63
CA GLU A 74 2.31 -19.02 -15.44
C GLU A 74 3.77 -19.36 -15.78
N SER A 75 4.25 -18.95 -16.97
CA SER A 75 5.51 -19.47 -17.50
C SER A 75 6.74 -18.71 -17.04
N ASN A 76 6.62 -17.41 -16.75
CA ASN A 76 7.76 -16.54 -16.52
C ASN A 76 7.38 -15.22 -15.84
N GLY A 77 7.34 -15.20 -14.51
CA GLY A 77 7.17 -13.96 -13.74
C GLY A 77 8.24 -12.92 -14.07
N ILE A 78 7.87 -11.64 -14.02
CA ILE A 78 8.71 -10.51 -14.42
C ILE A 78 8.64 -9.44 -13.33
N MET A 79 9.79 -8.80 -13.07
CA MET A 79 9.83 -7.53 -12.37
C MET A 79 10.40 -6.43 -13.27
N TRP A 80 9.68 -5.32 -13.35
CA TRP A 80 10.12 -4.11 -14.03
C TRP A 80 10.63 -3.08 -13.04
N ARG A 81 11.68 -2.35 -13.41
CA ARG A 81 12.08 -1.10 -12.78
C ARG A 81 11.81 0.05 -13.73
N ILE A 82 11.00 1.02 -13.31
CA ILE A 82 10.60 2.17 -14.13
C ILE A 82 10.91 3.48 -13.38
N PRO A 83 11.72 4.40 -13.94
CA PRO A 83 12.02 5.66 -13.24
C PRO A 83 10.76 6.47 -12.94
N LYS A 84 10.69 7.08 -11.75
CA LYS A 84 9.57 7.95 -11.29
C LYS A 84 9.16 9.01 -12.31
N SER A 85 10.14 9.53 -13.04
CA SER A 85 9.96 10.58 -14.05
C SER A 85 9.23 10.11 -15.32
N ARG A 86 9.03 8.80 -15.50
CA ARG A 86 8.30 8.24 -16.63
C ARG A 86 6.81 8.18 -16.33
N GLU A 87 6.00 8.51 -17.33
CA GLU A 87 4.56 8.37 -17.25
C GLU A 87 4.16 6.91 -17.48
N LEU A 88 3.59 6.26 -16.46
CA LEU A 88 3.29 4.82 -16.49
C LEU A 88 2.32 4.42 -17.63
N GLY A 89 1.44 5.32 -18.07
CA GLY A 89 0.51 5.08 -19.19
C GLY A 89 1.14 5.27 -20.59
N ALA A 90 2.43 5.59 -20.66
CA ALA A 90 3.14 5.75 -21.93
C ALA A 90 3.67 4.41 -22.47
N GLY A 91 4.14 4.42 -23.73
CA GLY A 91 4.77 3.27 -24.38
C GLY A 91 6.19 2.97 -23.86
N ILE A 92 6.33 2.76 -22.55
CA ILE A 92 7.60 2.39 -21.89
C ILE A 92 7.97 0.95 -22.30
N ASN A 93 9.24 0.72 -22.61
CA ASN A 93 9.82 -0.58 -22.98
C ASN A 93 11.27 -0.70 -22.52
N GLU A 94 11.91 -1.84 -22.77
CA GLU A 94 13.31 -2.13 -22.39
C GLU A 94 14.35 -1.20 -23.04
N GLN A 95 14.00 -0.48 -24.12
CA GLN A 95 14.88 0.51 -24.75
C GLN A 95 14.71 1.91 -24.15
N THR A 96 13.74 2.10 -23.25
CA THR A 96 13.49 3.38 -22.59
C THR A 96 14.61 3.66 -21.57
N PRO A 97 15.29 4.82 -21.61
CA PRO A 97 16.43 5.06 -20.73
C PRO A 97 16.06 4.99 -19.25
N GLY A 98 16.83 4.19 -18.51
CA GLY A 98 16.68 3.95 -17.06
C GLY A 98 15.64 2.89 -16.70
N VAL A 99 15.03 2.23 -17.68
CA VAL A 99 14.11 1.12 -17.47
C VAL A 99 14.89 -0.18 -17.52
N ASP A 100 14.71 -1.02 -16.51
CA ASP A 100 15.28 -2.35 -16.43
C ASP A 100 14.18 -3.39 -16.20
N LYS A 101 14.53 -4.64 -16.45
CA LYS A 101 13.65 -5.78 -16.27
C LYS A 101 14.47 -7.00 -15.87
N VAL A 102 13.93 -7.78 -14.97
CA VAL A 102 14.42 -9.12 -14.67
C VAL A 102 13.27 -10.11 -14.82
N ALA A 103 13.51 -11.22 -15.50
CA ALA A 103 12.58 -12.31 -15.61
C ALA A 103 12.98 -13.45 -14.67
N MET A 104 12.00 -14.25 -14.29
CA MET A 104 12.18 -15.46 -13.51
C MET A 104 13.19 -16.44 -14.11
N SER A 105 13.16 -16.58 -15.43
CA SER A 105 14.12 -17.38 -16.18
C SER A 105 15.58 -16.91 -16.06
N ASP A 106 15.83 -15.66 -15.65
CA ASP A 106 17.17 -15.13 -15.38
C ASP A 106 17.69 -15.55 -14.00
N VAL A 107 16.81 -16.00 -13.11
CA VAL A 107 17.15 -16.44 -11.75
C VAL A 107 17.11 -17.97 -11.68
N GLN A 108 18.29 -18.59 -11.78
CA GLN A 108 18.42 -20.05 -11.93
C GLN A 108 17.67 -20.87 -10.87
N ILE A 109 17.62 -20.40 -9.63
CA ILE A 109 16.92 -21.12 -8.55
C ILE A 109 15.42 -21.18 -8.79
N LEU A 110 14.80 -20.11 -9.31
CA LEU A 110 13.37 -20.08 -9.59
C LEU A 110 13.02 -21.08 -10.68
N ARG A 111 13.75 -21.02 -11.79
CA ARG A 111 13.59 -21.93 -12.92
C ARG A 111 13.75 -23.40 -12.52
N ASN A 112 14.72 -23.71 -11.66
CA ASN A 112 14.97 -25.09 -11.26
C ASN A 112 13.90 -25.66 -10.31
N ASN A 113 13.15 -24.79 -9.62
CA ASN A 113 12.15 -25.19 -8.63
C ASN A 113 10.71 -24.86 -9.05
N ASN A 114 10.50 -24.46 -10.32
CA ASN A 114 9.21 -24.10 -10.89
C ASN A 114 8.43 -23.05 -10.06
N TYR A 115 9.12 -22.15 -9.38
CA TYR A 115 8.45 -20.96 -8.84
C TYR A 115 7.96 -20.10 -10.00
N TRP A 116 6.77 -19.53 -9.92
CA TRP A 116 6.22 -18.70 -10.99
C TRP A 116 5.41 -17.49 -10.53
N HIS A 117 4.83 -17.55 -9.34
CA HIS A 117 3.94 -16.52 -8.84
C HIS A 117 4.71 -15.48 -8.02
N TRP A 118 4.99 -14.32 -8.62
CA TRP A 118 5.72 -13.21 -7.99
C TRP A 118 4.72 -12.31 -7.27
N GLY A 119 4.74 -12.24 -5.95
CA GLY A 119 3.79 -11.45 -5.17
C GLY A 119 4.15 -9.96 -5.03
N ASP A 120 3.52 -9.31 -4.04
CA ASP A 120 3.74 -7.89 -3.72
C ASP A 120 5.14 -7.67 -3.12
N PRO A 121 6.03 -6.95 -3.82
CA PRO A 121 7.40 -6.71 -3.38
C PRO A 121 7.45 -5.60 -2.32
N ASP A 122 8.58 -5.51 -1.62
CA ASP A 122 8.86 -4.36 -0.75
C ASP A 122 10.31 -3.87 -0.90
N HIS A 123 10.55 -2.62 -0.50
CA HIS A 123 11.85 -1.96 -0.50
C HIS A 123 12.46 -1.96 0.90
N TYR A 124 13.78 -2.15 0.97
CA TYR A 124 14.53 -1.98 2.21
C TYR A 124 15.94 -1.45 1.96
N GLU A 125 16.31 -0.39 2.69
CA GLU A 125 17.67 0.12 2.72
C GLU A 125 18.47 -0.55 3.84
N TYR A 126 19.55 -1.25 3.48
CA TYR A 126 20.48 -1.85 4.44
C TYR A 126 21.90 -1.34 4.19
N GLU A 127 22.50 -0.74 5.21
CA GLU A 127 23.85 -0.16 5.16
C GLU A 127 24.08 0.83 3.99
N GLY A 128 23.08 1.65 3.69
CA GLY A 128 23.16 2.65 2.62
C GLY A 128 22.94 2.09 1.22
N VAL A 129 22.40 0.87 1.11
CA VAL A 129 22.10 0.21 -0.14
C VAL A 129 20.63 -0.19 -0.19
N ASP A 130 19.98 0.17 -1.29
CA ASP A 130 18.59 -0.19 -1.57
C ASP A 130 18.46 -1.60 -2.16
N TYR A 131 17.55 -2.38 -1.57
CA TYR A 131 17.17 -3.72 -2.03
C TYR A 131 15.67 -3.79 -2.28
N ILE A 132 15.29 -4.62 -3.25
CA ILE A 132 13.91 -5.00 -3.51
C ILE A 132 13.74 -6.46 -3.12
N LEU A 133 12.77 -6.71 -2.26
CA LEU A 133 12.41 -8.01 -1.75
C LEU A 133 11.18 -8.48 -2.47
N VAL A 134 11.27 -9.60 -3.17
CA VAL A 134 10.17 -10.13 -3.96
C VAL A 134 9.75 -11.47 -3.38
N PRO A 135 8.54 -11.58 -2.80
CA PRO A 135 8.06 -12.85 -2.31
C PRO A 135 7.55 -13.67 -3.50
N VAL A 136 7.91 -14.96 -3.56
CA VAL A 136 7.58 -15.84 -4.68
C VAL A 136 7.05 -17.18 -4.17
N THR A 137 5.96 -17.64 -4.79
CA THR A 137 5.18 -18.81 -4.36
C THR A 137 4.98 -19.82 -5.49
N GLU A 138 4.18 -20.85 -5.22
CA GLU A 138 3.74 -21.87 -6.17
C GLU A 138 4.89 -22.64 -6.86
N GLY A 139 5.97 -22.89 -6.12
CA GLY A 139 7.08 -23.76 -6.53
C GLY A 139 7.04 -25.16 -5.89
N ALA A 140 8.06 -25.97 -6.18
CA ALA A 140 8.20 -27.32 -5.61
C ALA A 140 8.51 -27.32 -4.10
N GLU A 141 8.88 -26.18 -3.53
CA GLU A 141 9.27 -26.03 -2.12
C GLU A 141 8.45 -24.93 -1.42
N ALA A 142 8.79 -24.62 -0.16
CA ALA A 142 8.18 -23.51 0.59
C ALA A 142 8.34 -22.17 -0.15
N PRO A 143 7.45 -21.18 0.07
CA PRO A 143 7.61 -19.85 -0.50
C PRO A 143 8.97 -19.24 -0.17
N VAL A 144 9.49 -18.40 -1.05
CA VAL A 144 10.79 -17.74 -0.89
C VAL A 144 10.64 -16.23 -0.97
N ILE A 145 11.62 -15.50 -0.44
CA ILE A 145 11.81 -14.09 -0.71
C ILE A 145 13.12 -13.94 -1.47
N LEU A 146 13.05 -13.36 -2.65
CA LEU A 146 14.20 -12.98 -3.46
C LEU A 146 14.70 -11.61 -3.03
N CYS A 147 16.01 -11.41 -3.11
CA CYS A 147 16.64 -10.14 -2.85
C CYS A 147 17.34 -9.66 -4.12
N PHE A 148 16.97 -8.48 -4.59
CA PHE A 148 17.57 -7.80 -5.73
C PHE A 148 18.14 -6.46 -5.30
N ARG A 149 19.20 -6.03 -5.97
CA ARG A 149 19.67 -4.64 -5.89
C ARG A 149 18.68 -3.72 -6.60
N ALA A 150 18.23 -2.66 -5.93
CA ALA A 150 17.26 -1.73 -6.53
C ALA A 150 17.85 -0.94 -7.72
N ASP A 151 19.15 -0.65 -7.69
CA ASP A 151 19.83 0.21 -8.67
C ASP A 151 20.10 -0.43 -10.03
N ASN A 152 19.98 -1.76 -10.17
CA ASN A 152 20.21 -2.47 -11.43
C ASN A 152 19.47 -3.82 -11.55
N LEU A 153 18.57 -4.17 -10.62
CA LEU A 153 17.89 -5.46 -10.54
C LEU A 153 18.84 -6.68 -10.49
N ALA A 154 20.10 -6.50 -10.08
CA ALA A 154 21.00 -7.63 -9.93
C ALA A 154 20.50 -8.54 -8.79
N TYR A 155 20.31 -9.81 -9.12
CA TYR A 155 19.98 -10.83 -8.14
C TYR A 155 21.11 -10.96 -7.11
N VAL A 156 20.74 -10.97 -5.83
CA VAL A 156 21.67 -11.08 -4.70
C VAL A 156 21.55 -12.45 -4.05
N ASN A 157 20.38 -12.77 -3.52
CA ASN A 157 20.16 -13.98 -2.74
C ASN A 157 18.66 -14.34 -2.73
N TYR A 158 18.33 -15.49 -2.15
CA TYR A 158 16.96 -15.86 -1.80
C TYR A 158 16.92 -16.53 -0.43
N ALA A 159 15.77 -16.50 0.22
CA ALA A 159 15.57 -17.15 1.51
C ALA A 159 14.19 -17.79 1.62
N LYS A 160 14.11 -18.94 2.28
CA LYS A 160 12.84 -19.66 2.48
C LYS A 160 12.00 -19.01 3.59
N LEU A 161 10.75 -18.70 3.27
CA LEU A 161 9.76 -18.20 4.22
C LEU A 161 9.07 -19.36 4.93
N ARG A 162 9.73 -19.93 5.95
CA ARG A 162 9.21 -21.07 6.72
C ARG A 162 8.06 -20.64 7.64
N GLY A 163 7.30 -21.60 8.20
CA GLY A 163 6.24 -21.30 9.19
C GLY A 163 4.83 -21.08 8.62
N GLY A 164 4.59 -21.49 7.36
CA GLY A 164 3.25 -21.61 6.77
C GLY A 164 2.63 -20.30 6.28
N ALA A 165 3.45 -19.30 5.94
CA ALA A 165 3.00 -18.19 5.10
C ALA A 165 2.72 -18.70 3.68
N HIS A 166 1.79 -18.06 2.97
CA HIS A 166 1.57 -18.34 1.55
C HIS A 166 2.65 -17.68 0.70
N GLY A 167 3.18 -16.54 1.15
CA GLY A 167 4.27 -15.82 0.49
C GLY A 167 3.84 -14.97 -0.71
N GLY A 168 2.55 -14.63 -0.85
CA GLY A 168 2.07 -13.77 -1.93
C GLY A 168 2.36 -12.27 -1.71
N TRP A 169 2.92 -11.90 -0.56
CA TRP A 169 3.33 -10.54 -0.23
C TRP A 169 4.33 -10.55 0.93
N CYS A 170 5.10 -9.48 1.07
CA CYS A 170 5.89 -9.19 2.26
C CYS A 170 5.93 -7.68 2.53
N ALA A 171 6.13 -7.29 3.79
CA ALA A 171 6.42 -5.91 4.18
C ALA A 171 7.57 -5.88 5.19
N VAL A 172 8.47 -4.91 5.10
CA VAL A 172 9.59 -4.71 6.00
C VAL A 172 9.24 -3.59 6.96
N GLY A 173 9.20 -3.91 8.26
CA GLY A 173 9.00 -2.91 9.29
C GLY A 173 10.20 -1.97 9.43
N THR A 174 10.00 -0.81 10.06
CA THR A 174 11.10 0.11 10.42
C THR A 174 12.12 -0.51 11.38
N ASP A 175 11.76 -1.64 12.00
CA ASP A 175 12.62 -2.43 12.86
C ASP A 175 13.44 -3.49 12.08
N GLY A 176 13.31 -3.53 10.75
CA GLY A 176 14.06 -4.43 9.86
C GLY A 176 13.55 -5.87 9.85
N TYR A 177 12.37 -6.14 10.41
CA TYR A 177 11.74 -7.45 10.35
C TYR A 177 10.82 -7.57 9.13
N ILE A 178 10.72 -8.77 8.57
CA ILE A 178 9.77 -9.05 7.51
C ILE A 178 8.43 -9.49 8.13
N TYR A 179 7.35 -9.01 7.56
CA TYR A 179 5.97 -9.35 7.90
C TYR A 179 5.30 -9.97 6.67
N SER A 180 4.53 -11.04 6.90
CA SER A 180 3.75 -11.70 5.85
C SER A 180 2.62 -12.51 6.47
N SER A 181 1.84 -13.21 5.67
CA SER A 181 0.71 -14.01 6.14
C SER A 181 0.42 -15.22 5.26
N SER A 182 -0.56 -16.03 5.68
CA SER A 182 -1.25 -16.96 4.78
C SER A 182 -2.24 -16.20 3.90
N ASN A 183 -2.84 -16.88 2.92
CA ASN A 183 -3.80 -16.27 2.00
C ASN A 183 -5.11 -15.82 2.67
N HIS A 184 -5.55 -16.51 3.73
CA HIS A 184 -6.75 -16.15 4.52
C HIS A 184 -6.42 -15.97 6.01
N PRO A 185 -5.65 -14.93 6.37
CA PRO A 185 -5.08 -14.82 7.70
C PRO A 185 -6.05 -14.23 8.71
N ASP A 186 -5.99 -14.76 9.93
CA ASP A 186 -6.40 -14.06 11.16
C ASP A 186 -5.18 -13.51 11.93
N LYS A 187 -3.98 -13.73 11.40
CA LYS A 187 -2.69 -13.42 12.01
C LYS A 187 -1.65 -12.97 10.99
N LEU A 188 -0.85 -11.99 11.36
CA LEU A 188 0.40 -11.63 10.69
C LEU A 188 1.54 -12.41 11.33
N ARG A 189 2.51 -12.84 10.52
CA ARG A 189 3.73 -13.50 10.98
C ARG A 189 4.88 -12.52 10.86
N ARG A 190 5.75 -12.51 11.88
CA ARG A 190 6.97 -11.70 11.92
C ARG A 190 8.21 -12.58 11.81
N TYR A 191 9.16 -12.11 11.03
CA TYR A 191 10.37 -12.83 10.67
C TYR A 191 11.61 -11.97 10.91
N GLU A 192 12.59 -12.55 11.59
CA GLU A 192 13.94 -11.99 11.68
C GLU A 192 14.73 -12.31 10.41
N VAL A 193 15.57 -11.37 9.99
CA VAL A 193 16.40 -11.50 8.80
C VAL A 193 17.86 -11.24 9.19
N ASP A 194 18.75 -12.16 8.86
CA ASP A 194 20.19 -11.88 8.86
C ASP A 194 20.54 -11.10 7.58
N TRP A 195 20.37 -9.79 7.64
CA TRP A 195 20.59 -8.89 6.51
C TRP A 195 22.00 -8.99 5.94
N SER A 196 23.02 -9.16 6.81
CA SER A 196 24.42 -9.24 6.38
C SER A 196 24.68 -10.40 5.42
N ILE A 197 24.01 -11.55 5.65
CA ILE A 197 24.09 -12.72 4.79
C ILE A 197 23.10 -12.61 3.62
N PHE A 198 21.89 -12.10 3.88
CA PHE A 198 20.85 -12.00 2.86
C PHE A 198 21.23 -11.03 1.73
N THR A 199 22.00 -9.99 2.04
CA THR A 199 22.49 -9.01 1.07
C THR A 199 23.89 -9.31 0.52
N ASP A 200 24.54 -10.41 0.93
CA ASP A 200 25.82 -10.85 0.36
C ASP A 200 25.58 -11.82 -0.80
N PRO A 201 25.89 -11.42 -2.06
CA PRO A 201 25.69 -12.27 -3.23
C PRO A 201 26.61 -13.51 -3.25
N ASN A 202 27.61 -13.59 -2.35
CA ASN A 202 28.55 -14.71 -2.27
C ASN A 202 28.30 -15.64 -1.08
N SER A 203 27.31 -15.35 -0.23
CA SER A 203 27.14 -16.09 1.02
C SER A 203 26.88 -17.58 0.82
N GLY A 204 26.16 -17.95 -0.25
CA GLY A 204 25.69 -19.31 -0.50
C GLY A 204 24.74 -19.86 0.58
N ASN A 205 24.35 -19.03 1.56
CA ASN A 205 23.43 -19.39 2.63
C ASN A 205 22.06 -18.77 2.36
N HIS A 206 21.04 -19.62 2.32
CA HIS A 206 19.65 -19.28 2.01
C HIS A 206 18.71 -19.46 3.21
N ASP A 207 19.24 -19.85 4.37
CA ASP A 207 18.48 -20.02 5.62
C ASP A 207 18.71 -18.82 6.55
N VAL A 208 18.37 -17.63 6.04
CA VAL A 208 18.62 -16.33 6.71
C VAL A 208 17.35 -15.64 7.24
N ILE A 209 16.17 -16.21 6.94
CA ILE A 209 14.88 -15.73 7.45
C ILE A 209 14.37 -16.71 8.51
N THR A 210 14.14 -16.20 9.72
CA THR A 210 13.69 -17.00 10.88
C THR A 210 12.33 -16.52 11.36
N TYR A 211 11.35 -17.42 11.42
CA TYR A 211 10.05 -17.14 12.03
C TYR A 211 10.21 -16.86 13.54
N LEU A 212 9.66 -15.75 14.01
CA LEU A 212 9.66 -15.40 15.43
C LEU A 212 8.30 -15.67 16.09
N GLU A 213 7.30 -14.90 15.68
CA GLU A 213 5.99 -14.90 16.32
C GLU A 213 4.88 -14.49 15.35
N SER A 214 3.63 -14.53 15.84
CA SER A 214 2.46 -14.09 15.08
C SER A 214 1.60 -13.13 15.90
N TYR A 215 1.03 -12.14 15.23
CA TYR A 215 0.13 -11.14 15.81
C TYR A 215 -1.29 -11.35 15.29
N THR A 216 -2.25 -11.54 16.20
CA THR A 216 -3.67 -11.63 15.85
C THR A 216 -4.19 -10.30 15.34
N LEU A 217 -4.76 -10.32 14.14
CA LEU A 217 -5.46 -9.18 13.54
C LEU A 217 -6.79 -8.96 14.25
N LYS A 218 -7.11 -7.70 14.55
CA LYS A 218 -8.34 -7.34 15.25
C LYS A 218 -9.13 -6.29 14.48
N ASN A 219 -10.45 -6.41 14.52
CA ASN A 219 -11.38 -5.36 14.10
C ASN A 219 -11.26 -4.13 15.00
N SER A 220 -11.88 -3.03 14.59
CA SER A 220 -11.94 -1.79 15.37
C SER A 220 -12.54 -1.96 16.78
N ASP A 221 -13.40 -2.96 17.00
CA ASP A 221 -13.99 -3.29 18.31
C ASP A 221 -13.10 -4.20 19.18
N GLY A 222 -11.96 -4.67 18.64
CA GLY A 222 -11.00 -5.55 19.30
C GLY A 222 -11.26 -7.05 19.12
N SER A 223 -12.34 -7.46 18.46
CA SER A 223 -12.58 -8.86 18.08
C SER A 223 -11.60 -9.32 17.00
N THR A 224 -11.35 -10.63 16.88
CA THR A 224 -10.47 -11.17 15.83
C THR A 224 -11.04 -10.90 14.43
N LEU A 225 -10.19 -10.40 13.54
CA LEU A 225 -10.49 -10.19 12.12
C LEU A 225 -9.83 -11.29 11.28
N GLN A 226 -10.60 -11.92 10.40
CA GLN A 226 -10.09 -12.82 9.37
C GLN A 226 -10.15 -12.13 8.01
N LEU A 227 -8.98 -11.84 7.43
CA LEU A 227 -8.86 -11.36 6.07
C LEU A 227 -8.91 -12.53 5.08
N ARG A 228 -9.16 -12.23 3.80
CA ARG A 228 -9.21 -13.24 2.74
C ARG A 228 -8.57 -12.73 1.45
N HIS A 229 -7.84 -13.61 0.77
CA HIS A 229 -7.18 -13.31 -0.49
C HIS A 229 -6.20 -12.15 -0.30
N MET A 230 -5.12 -12.38 0.44
CA MET A 230 -4.14 -11.35 0.70
C MET A 230 -3.36 -11.03 -0.57
N GLN A 231 -3.29 -9.75 -0.91
CA GLN A 231 -2.69 -9.27 -2.16
C GLN A 231 -1.51 -8.33 -1.95
N GLY A 232 -1.33 -7.79 -0.74
CA GLY A 232 -0.23 -6.88 -0.49
C GLY A 232 -0.20 -6.26 0.88
N GLY A 233 0.90 -5.60 1.20
CA GLY A 233 1.02 -4.82 2.42
C GLY A 233 2.31 -4.01 2.52
N GLU A 234 2.24 -2.89 3.22
CA GLU A 234 3.32 -1.92 3.35
C GLU A 234 3.14 -1.12 4.65
N PHE A 235 4.25 -0.87 5.35
CA PHE A 235 4.23 0.00 6.52
C PHE A 235 4.17 1.47 6.13
N SER A 236 3.50 2.28 6.96
CA SER A 236 3.70 3.72 6.88
C SER A 236 5.16 4.07 7.21
N ARG A 237 5.62 5.27 6.87
CA ARG A 237 7.03 5.65 7.01
C ARG A 237 7.52 5.58 8.45
N SER A 238 6.64 5.88 9.41
CA SER A 238 6.97 5.78 10.84
C SER A 238 6.87 4.35 11.40
N GLY A 239 6.31 3.40 10.64
CA GLY A 239 6.00 2.05 11.10
C GLY A 239 4.80 1.98 12.07
N GLU A 240 4.10 3.09 12.33
CA GLU A 240 2.95 3.10 13.24
C GLU A 240 1.68 2.49 12.63
N LEU A 241 1.58 2.52 11.30
CA LEU A 241 0.48 1.89 10.56
C LEU A 241 1.04 0.82 9.61
N LEU A 242 0.27 -0.25 9.45
CA LEU A 242 0.43 -1.22 8.36
C LEU A 242 -0.81 -1.12 7.47
N TYR A 243 -0.59 -0.85 6.20
CA TYR A 243 -1.60 -0.98 5.16
C TYR A 243 -1.52 -2.39 4.61
N VAL A 244 -2.66 -3.07 4.48
CA VAL A 244 -2.75 -4.31 3.71
C VAL A 244 -3.92 -4.22 2.75
N VAL A 245 -3.79 -4.86 1.59
CA VAL A 245 -4.89 -4.99 0.64
C VAL A 245 -5.21 -6.45 0.44
N CYS A 246 -6.51 -6.73 0.41
CA CYS A 246 -7.01 -8.07 0.17
C CYS A 246 -8.30 -8.05 -0.66
N GLY A 247 -8.57 -9.17 -1.30
CA GLY A 247 -9.73 -9.39 -2.13
C GLY A 247 -9.40 -10.22 -3.36
N THR A 248 -10.44 -10.69 -4.02
CA THR A 248 -10.33 -11.50 -5.23
C THR A 248 -11.49 -11.18 -6.17
N GLY A 249 -11.35 -11.60 -7.42
CA GLY A 249 -12.38 -11.54 -8.43
C GLY A 249 -12.99 -12.93 -8.58
N GLY A 250 -14.29 -13.04 -8.35
CA GLY A 250 -15.00 -14.31 -8.50
C GLY A 250 -15.60 -14.41 -9.90
N CYS A 251 -15.11 -15.33 -10.73
CA CYS A 251 -15.64 -15.51 -12.09
C CYS A 251 -15.64 -16.96 -12.57
N LEU A 252 -16.74 -17.37 -13.21
CA LEU A 252 -16.94 -18.74 -13.73
C LEU A 252 -16.71 -19.89 -12.73
N GLY A 253 -16.88 -19.62 -11.43
CA GLY A 253 -16.62 -20.60 -10.36
C GLY A 253 -15.15 -20.74 -9.98
N GLN A 254 -14.28 -19.86 -10.49
CA GLN A 254 -12.94 -19.62 -9.99
C GLN A 254 -12.95 -18.36 -9.10
N GLY A 255 -12.29 -18.42 -7.94
CA GLY A 255 -12.30 -17.37 -6.93
C GLY A 255 -13.51 -17.44 -5.99
N ASP A 256 -13.32 -16.91 -4.77
CA ASP A 256 -14.46 -16.63 -3.90
C ASP A 256 -15.13 -15.35 -4.43
N GLY A 257 -16.46 -15.27 -4.43
CA GLY A 257 -17.12 -14.02 -4.78
C GLY A 257 -16.73 -12.86 -3.84
N PRO A 258 -17.27 -11.65 -4.09
CA PRO A 258 -17.01 -10.48 -3.26
C PRO A 258 -17.13 -10.76 -1.76
N ASN A 259 -16.14 -10.37 -0.97
CA ASN A 259 -16.16 -10.53 0.49
C ASN A 259 -16.37 -9.19 1.21
N PRO A 260 -17.08 -9.16 2.35
CA PRO A 260 -17.13 -7.96 3.20
C PRO A 260 -15.77 -7.46 3.70
N THR A 261 -14.75 -8.32 3.74
CA THR A 261 -13.37 -7.94 4.09
C THR A 261 -12.50 -7.64 2.87
N ASP A 262 -13.08 -7.47 1.68
CA ASP A 262 -12.32 -7.00 0.53
C ASP A 262 -12.00 -5.51 0.67
N GLY A 263 -10.79 -5.12 0.31
CA GLY A 263 -10.32 -3.74 0.28
C GLY A 263 -8.99 -3.52 0.99
N ILE A 264 -8.71 -2.26 1.33
CA ILE A 264 -7.54 -1.81 2.07
C ILE A 264 -7.90 -1.76 3.56
N HIS A 265 -7.14 -2.47 4.38
CA HIS A 265 -7.21 -2.43 5.83
C HIS A 265 -6.00 -1.69 6.39
N VAL A 266 -6.22 -0.90 7.44
CA VAL A 266 -5.18 -0.11 8.09
C VAL A 266 -5.09 -0.53 9.54
N PHE A 267 -3.96 -1.10 9.95
CA PHE A 267 -3.72 -1.59 11.29
C PHE A 267 -2.76 -0.70 12.05
N GLU A 268 -3.09 -0.39 13.29
CA GLU A 268 -2.15 0.22 14.22
C GLU A 268 -1.19 -0.85 14.77
N THR A 269 0.11 -0.70 14.52
CA THR A 269 1.09 -1.81 14.64
C THR A 269 1.41 -2.21 16.07
N HIS A 270 1.12 -1.37 17.05
CA HIS A 270 1.34 -1.69 18.46
C HIS A 270 0.17 -2.45 19.10
N THR A 271 -1.02 -2.45 18.49
CA THR A 271 -2.18 -3.22 18.97
C THR A 271 -2.68 -4.26 17.98
N TRP A 272 -2.25 -4.15 16.72
CA TRP A 272 -2.73 -4.88 15.55
C TRP A 272 -4.24 -4.78 15.37
N ARG A 273 -4.79 -3.64 15.78
CA ARG A 273 -6.19 -3.29 15.65
C ARG A 273 -6.39 -2.46 14.40
N GLU A 274 -7.39 -2.83 13.61
CA GLU A 274 -7.86 -2.06 12.49
C GLU A 274 -8.35 -0.69 12.97
N VAL A 275 -7.82 0.36 12.38
CA VAL A 275 -8.22 1.75 12.63
C VAL A 275 -9.02 2.33 11.47
N GLN A 276 -8.94 1.71 10.29
CA GLN A 276 -9.68 2.11 9.11
C GLN A 276 -9.76 0.97 8.08
N HIS A 277 -10.86 0.93 7.34
CA HIS A 277 -11.10 -0.01 6.23
C HIS A 277 -11.71 0.72 5.03
N SER A 278 -11.19 0.48 3.83
CA SER A 278 -11.84 0.93 2.59
C SER A 278 -12.85 -0.12 2.16
N PHE A 279 -14.09 0.28 1.92
CA PHE A 279 -15.10 -0.66 1.43
C PHE A 279 -15.09 -0.74 -0.09
N ASN A 280 -15.12 -1.95 -0.64
CA ASN A 280 -15.45 -2.16 -2.04
C ASN A 280 -16.96 -1.97 -2.27
N ASN A 281 -17.45 -0.72 -2.17
CA ASN A 281 -18.84 -0.37 -2.41
C ASN A 281 -18.94 0.66 -3.54
N TYR A 282 -19.49 0.21 -4.67
CA TYR A 282 -19.89 1.11 -5.75
C TYR A 282 -21.01 2.05 -5.27
N GLY A 283 -20.71 3.34 -5.16
CA GLY A 283 -21.73 4.40 -5.07
C GLY A 283 -21.94 5.05 -3.70
N LEU A 284 -21.16 4.74 -2.67
CA LEU A 284 -21.15 5.54 -1.44
C LEU A 284 -20.06 6.62 -1.52
N GLU A 285 -20.38 7.84 -1.08
CA GLU A 285 -19.45 8.97 -1.01
C GLU A 285 -18.44 8.82 0.15
N ASN A 286 -17.75 7.68 0.25
CA ASN A 286 -16.74 7.44 1.28
C ASN A 286 -15.38 8.05 0.86
N TYR A 287 -14.73 8.85 1.70
CA TYR A 287 -13.41 9.40 1.37
C TYR A 287 -12.37 8.32 1.12
N PHE A 288 -12.44 7.20 1.86
CA PHE A 288 -11.58 6.03 1.69
C PHE A 288 -12.25 4.97 0.81
N SER A 289 -12.40 5.33 -0.46
CA SER A 289 -13.06 4.49 -1.47
C SER A 289 -12.02 3.85 -2.37
N TYR A 290 -11.72 2.59 -2.10
CA TYR A 290 -11.01 1.70 -3.03
C TYR A 290 -12.05 0.83 -3.72
N THR A 291 -12.44 1.23 -4.91
CA THR A 291 -13.58 0.64 -5.63
C THR A 291 -13.05 -0.19 -6.79
N PHE A 292 -13.43 -1.46 -6.83
CA PHE A 292 -13.05 -2.38 -7.89
C PHE A 292 -14.14 -3.41 -8.15
N ASP A 293 -14.25 -3.85 -9.39
CA ASP A 293 -15.32 -4.72 -9.85
C ASP A 293 -14.96 -6.18 -9.75
N ASN A 294 -15.09 -6.74 -8.56
CA ASN A 294 -14.91 -8.18 -8.35
C ASN A 294 -16.10 -9.02 -8.85
N THR A 295 -17.05 -8.45 -9.59
CA THR A 295 -18.13 -9.21 -10.22
C THR A 295 -17.70 -9.75 -11.57
N CYS A 296 -18.03 -11.01 -11.85
CA CYS A 296 -17.79 -11.64 -13.14
C CYS A 296 -18.57 -10.93 -14.26
N LYS A 297 -17.89 -10.07 -15.01
CA LYS A 297 -18.48 -9.33 -16.12
C LYS A 297 -18.11 -9.96 -17.45
N ASN A 298 -19.11 -10.00 -18.34
CA ASN A 298 -18.87 -10.39 -19.71
C ASN A 298 -18.22 -9.22 -20.47
N CYS A 299 -17.03 -9.44 -21.01
CA CYS A 299 -16.27 -8.44 -21.75
C CYS A 299 -16.52 -8.48 -23.29
N LEU A 300 -17.33 -9.45 -23.78
CA LEU A 300 -17.66 -9.64 -25.20
C LEU A 300 -19.16 -9.46 -25.52
N GLY A 301 -19.91 -8.71 -24.72
CA GLY A 301 -21.31 -8.41 -24.98
C GLY A 301 -22.24 -9.64 -25.02
N GLY A 302 -21.89 -10.72 -24.33
CA GLY A 302 -22.76 -11.90 -24.12
C GLY A 302 -22.36 -13.18 -24.86
N ILE A 303 -21.26 -13.18 -25.63
CA ILE A 303 -20.76 -14.37 -26.35
C ILE A 303 -19.41 -14.79 -25.79
N GLY A 304 -19.41 -15.44 -24.61
CA GLY A 304 -18.18 -15.88 -23.94
C GLY A 304 -17.34 -14.72 -23.41
N GLY A 305 -16.21 -15.01 -22.76
CA GLY A 305 -15.30 -14.01 -22.20
C GLY A 305 -15.82 -13.35 -20.93
N PHE A 306 -15.23 -13.73 -19.79
CA PHE A 306 -15.55 -13.12 -18.52
C PHE A 306 -14.28 -12.73 -17.78
N GLY A 307 -14.38 -11.66 -17.00
CA GLY A 307 -13.31 -11.18 -16.15
C GLY A 307 -13.84 -10.45 -14.93
N SER A 308 -12.93 -10.13 -14.02
CA SER A 308 -13.20 -9.42 -12.78
C SER A 308 -11.95 -8.71 -12.31
N GLN A 309 -12.12 -7.63 -11.55
CA GLN A 309 -11.02 -6.94 -10.91
C GLN A 309 -10.59 -7.64 -9.62
N THR A 310 -9.27 -7.70 -9.44
CA THR A 310 -8.57 -8.17 -8.25
C THR A 310 -7.66 -7.06 -7.75
N PRO A 311 -7.55 -6.83 -6.43
CA PRO A 311 -6.44 -6.06 -5.89
C PRO A 311 -5.11 -6.79 -6.10
N GLU A 312 -4.01 -6.07 -6.34
CA GLU A 312 -2.71 -6.69 -6.70
C GLU A 312 -1.51 -5.92 -6.11
N GLY A 313 -1.50 -5.72 -4.79
CA GLY A 313 -0.40 -5.05 -4.10
C GLY A 313 -0.60 -3.56 -3.84
N LEU A 314 0.27 -2.99 -3.00
CA LEU A 314 0.27 -1.58 -2.64
C LEU A 314 1.65 -1.08 -2.23
N THR A 315 1.86 0.24 -2.29
CA THR A 315 3.05 0.86 -1.72
C THR A 315 2.77 2.25 -1.17
N VAL A 316 3.63 2.69 -0.25
CA VAL A 316 3.62 4.04 0.31
C VAL A 316 4.75 4.85 -0.33
N TRP A 317 4.36 5.85 -1.12
CA TRP A 317 5.27 6.81 -1.75
C TRP A 317 4.68 8.21 -1.76
N ASN A 318 5.32 9.17 -1.10
CA ASN A 318 4.84 10.55 -1.13
C ASN A 318 5.14 11.23 -2.48
N LEU A 319 4.11 11.40 -3.31
CA LEU A 319 4.17 11.98 -4.65
C LEU A 319 3.33 13.27 -4.79
N ASP A 320 2.94 13.89 -3.68
CA ASP A 320 2.18 15.14 -3.69
C ASP A 320 2.92 16.32 -4.34
N ASP A 321 4.25 16.27 -4.41
CA ASP A 321 5.08 17.26 -5.10
C ASP A 321 4.92 17.23 -6.63
N GLY A 322 4.35 16.13 -7.14
CA GLY A 322 4.13 15.92 -8.54
C GLY A 322 5.33 15.52 -9.37
N SER A 323 6.36 15.00 -8.70
CA SER A 323 7.55 14.45 -9.35
C SER A 323 7.26 13.22 -10.21
N ALA A 324 6.14 12.52 -9.97
CA ALA A 324 5.58 11.51 -10.86
C ALA A 324 4.49 12.12 -11.78
N PRO A 325 4.58 11.93 -13.11
CA PRO A 325 3.56 12.43 -14.03
C PRO A 325 2.17 11.86 -13.71
N ASN A 326 1.16 12.74 -13.58
CA ASN A 326 -0.25 12.41 -13.31
C ASN A 326 -0.56 11.64 -12.01
N ILE A 327 0.44 11.33 -11.19
CA ILE A 327 0.29 10.60 -9.91
C ILE A 327 0.52 11.58 -8.76
N ARG A 328 -0.36 11.57 -7.75
CA ARG A 328 -0.27 12.35 -6.50
C ARG A 328 -0.77 11.49 -5.35
N GLY A 329 -0.46 11.85 -4.10
CA GLY A 329 -0.84 11.08 -2.92
C GLY A 329 0.36 10.51 -2.17
N GLN A 330 0.06 9.59 -1.24
CA GLN A 330 1.04 8.88 -0.42
C GLN A 330 0.86 7.36 -0.48
N LEU A 331 -0.35 6.86 -0.65
CA LEU A 331 -0.64 5.44 -0.77
C LEU A 331 -1.09 5.16 -2.20
N HIS A 332 -0.50 4.14 -2.82
CA HIS A 332 -0.78 3.73 -4.18
C HIS A 332 -1.14 2.24 -4.19
N VAL A 333 -2.28 1.89 -4.77
CA VAL A 333 -2.84 0.52 -4.68
C VAL A 333 -3.23 0.04 -6.07
N LEU A 334 -2.79 -1.16 -6.43
CA LEU A 334 -3.05 -1.76 -7.73
C LEU A 334 -4.38 -2.51 -7.74
N THR A 335 -5.13 -2.35 -8.83
CA THR A 335 -6.15 -3.31 -9.25
C THR A 335 -5.78 -3.86 -10.62
N ASN A 336 -5.90 -5.16 -10.81
CA ASN A 336 -5.83 -5.82 -12.11
C ASN A 336 -7.22 -6.25 -12.54
N TRP A 337 -7.51 -6.20 -13.84
CA TRP A 337 -8.68 -6.76 -14.48
C TRP A 337 -8.25 -8.07 -15.11
N TYR A 338 -8.56 -9.18 -14.44
CA TYR A 338 -8.21 -10.51 -14.91
C TYR A 338 -9.26 -11.03 -15.90
N THR A 339 -8.82 -11.53 -17.05
CA THR A 339 -9.72 -12.09 -18.07
C THR A 339 -9.43 -13.54 -18.38
N PHE A 340 -10.46 -14.39 -18.34
CA PHE A 340 -10.31 -15.84 -18.61
C PHE A 340 -10.39 -16.19 -20.11
N ALA A 341 -10.36 -15.19 -21.00
CA ALA A 341 -10.50 -15.41 -22.42
C ALA A 341 -9.60 -14.46 -23.21
N TRP A 342 -8.84 -15.05 -24.12
CA TRP A 342 -7.98 -14.41 -25.15
C TRP A 342 -8.62 -13.24 -25.93
N ALA A 343 -9.92 -13.04 -25.83
CA ALA A 343 -10.66 -11.99 -26.51
C ALA A 343 -10.85 -10.72 -25.66
N CYS A 344 -10.46 -10.74 -24.39
CA CYS A 344 -10.50 -9.57 -23.51
C CYS A 344 -9.07 -9.15 -23.19
N SER A 345 -8.85 -7.84 -23.02
CA SER A 345 -7.53 -7.34 -22.64
C SER A 345 -7.46 -7.29 -21.13
N ASP A 346 -6.32 -7.70 -20.58
CA ASP A 346 -6.00 -7.41 -19.19
C ASP A 346 -5.73 -5.92 -19.05
N GLU A 347 -6.22 -5.35 -17.96
CA GLU A 347 -6.11 -3.93 -17.66
C GLU A 347 -5.66 -3.78 -16.22
N PHE A 348 -4.93 -2.73 -15.90
CA PHE A 348 -4.68 -2.37 -14.50
C PHE A 348 -5.02 -0.91 -14.24
N SER A 349 -5.32 -0.62 -12.98
CA SER A 349 -5.43 0.74 -12.47
C SER A 349 -4.54 0.89 -11.24
N LEU A 350 -3.89 2.04 -11.11
CA LEU A 350 -3.17 2.41 -9.90
C LEU A 350 -3.96 3.51 -9.19
N HIS A 351 -4.60 3.16 -8.08
CA HIS A 351 -5.41 4.06 -7.26
C HIS A 351 -4.50 4.86 -6.34
N HIS A 352 -4.89 6.10 -6.03
CA HIS A 352 -4.07 6.96 -5.19
C HIS A 352 -4.86 7.57 -4.05
N PHE A 353 -4.25 7.61 -2.87
CA PHE A 353 -4.84 8.16 -1.66
C PHE A 353 -3.89 9.16 -1.01
N SER A 354 -4.47 10.17 -0.36
CA SER A 354 -3.72 11.20 0.33
C SER A 354 -4.19 11.37 1.78
N ARG A 355 -3.28 11.84 2.64
CA ARG A 355 -3.66 12.41 3.95
C ARG A 355 -4.20 13.84 3.85
N ASN A 356 -3.98 14.51 2.72
CA ASN A 356 -4.25 15.93 2.58
C ASN A 356 -5.72 16.19 2.24
N VAL A 357 -6.35 17.04 3.05
CA VAL A 357 -7.68 17.61 2.82
C VAL A 357 -7.52 19.11 2.57
N TYR A 358 -7.93 19.58 1.40
CA TYR A 358 -7.70 20.96 0.97
C TYR A 358 -8.90 21.86 1.29
N VAL A 359 -8.61 23.09 1.75
CA VAL A 359 -9.58 24.14 2.06
C VAL A 359 -9.16 25.43 1.36
N ASP A 360 -10.07 26.06 0.63
CA ASP A 360 -9.86 27.31 -0.11
C ASP A 360 -11.18 28.11 -0.11
N SER A 361 -11.19 29.29 0.52
CA SER A 361 -12.42 30.10 0.63
C SER A 361 -12.93 30.59 -0.73
N ASP A 362 -12.01 30.85 -1.66
CA ASP A 362 -12.29 31.53 -2.91
C ASP A 362 -12.67 30.53 -4.01
N ASN A 363 -12.01 29.37 -4.02
CA ASN A 363 -12.21 28.32 -5.02
C ASN A 363 -12.95 27.08 -4.48
N GLY A 364 -13.29 27.08 -3.20
CA GLY A 364 -13.90 25.93 -2.56
C GLY A 364 -15.32 25.65 -3.03
N VAL A 365 -15.63 24.36 -3.09
CA VAL A 365 -16.92 23.82 -3.49
C VAL A 365 -17.76 23.43 -2.28
N ILE A 366 -19.08 23.38 -2.49
CA ILE A 366 -20.01 22.83 -1.50
C ILE A 366 -20.02 21.31 -1.70
N PRO A 367 -19.68 20.50 -0.69
CA PRO A 367 -19.72 19.05 -0.80
C PRO A 367 -21.17 18.54 -0.92
N PRO A 368 -21.40 17.38 -1.57
CA PRO A 368 -20.41 16.57 -2.30
C PRO A 368 -20.19 17.04 -3.74
N THR A 369 -19.04 16.70 -4.32
CA THR A 369 -18.73 16.92 -5.74
C THR A 369 -18.13 15.69 -6.42
N SER A 370 -18.14 15.69 -7.77
CA SER A 370 -17.37 14.78 -8.63
C SER A 370 -16.45 15.59 -9.56
N PRO A 371 -15.11 15.42 -9.53
CA PRO A 371 -14.32 14.62 -8.60
C PRO A 371 -14.55 14.98 -7.12
N ARG A 372 -14.12 14.10 -6.23
CA ARG A 372 -14.37 14.14 -4.79
C ARG A 372 -13.93 15.48 -4.16
N THR A 373 -14.78 16.01 -3.27
CA THR A 373 -14.47 17.20 -2.47
C THR A 373 -13.29 16.94 -1.52
N GLY A 374 -12.56 17.98 -1.15
CA GLY A 374 -11.38 17.90 -0.28
C GLY A 374 -10.08 17.60 -1.02
N THR A 375 -10.12 17.34 -2.33
CA THR A 375 -8.92 17.24 -3.18
C THR A 375 -8.39 18.62 -3.56
N ARG A 376 -7.15 18.71 -4.05
CA ARG A 376 -6.55 19.98 -4.51
C ARG A 376 -7.39 20.66 -5.60
N SER A 377 -8.02 19.89 -6.49
CA SER A 377 -8.86 20.41 -7.57
C SER A 377 -10.29 20.77 -7.15
N LYS A 378 -10.74 20.28 -5.99
CA LYS A 378 -12.09 20.47 -5.44
C LYS A 378 -12.00 20.70 -3.93
N PRO A 379 -11.31 21.76 -3.47
CA PRO A 379 -11.15 22.01 -2.04
C PRO A 379 -12.49 22.31 -1.37
N PHE A 380 -12.58 22.09 -0.06
CA PHE A 380 -13.69 22.59 0.73
C PHE A 380 -13.67 24.12 0.78
N ARG A 381 -14.85 24.74 0.83
CA ARG A 381 -14.96 26.19 1.01
C ARG A 381 -14.60 26.64 2.42
N THR A 382 -14.91 25.83 3.42
CA THR A 382 -14.78 26.20 4.83
C THR A 382 -14.00 25.16 5.61
N VAL A 383 -13.42 25.57 6.74
CA VAL A 383 -12.69 24.67 7.64
C VAL A 383 -13.66 23.69 8.31
N ASN A 384 -14.85 24.16 8.68
CA ASN A 384 -15.88 23.33 9.29
C ASN A 384 -16.41 22.27 8.33
N ASP A 385 -16.59 22.57 7.03
CA ASP A 385 -17.00 21.57 6.05
C ASP A 385 -15.93 20.47 5.94
N ALA A 386 -14.66 20.84 5.84
CA ALA A 386 -13.57 19.86 5.77
C ALA A 386 -13.48 18.97 7.01
N TYR A 387 -13.69 19.56 8.19
CA TYR A 387 -13.64 18.83 9.45
C TYR A 387 -14.84 17.88 9.63
N SER A 388 -16.05 18.35 9.30
CA SER A 388 -17.30 17.65 9.62
C SER A 388 -17.81 16.72 8.52
N PHE A 389 -17.61 17.06 7.24
CA PHE A 389 -18.20 16.29 6.13
C PHE A 389 -17.71 14.86 6.09
N TYR A 390 -16.39 14.65 6.19
CA TYR A 390 -15.78 13.32 6.22
C TYR A 390 -15.59 12.76 7.62
N GLN A 391 -15.92 13.51 8.68
CA GLN A 391 -15.42 13.28 10.03
C GLN A 391 -13.91 13.09 9.98
N ILE A 392 -13.17 14.19 9.80
CA ILE A 392 -11.73 14.15 9.56
C ILE A 392 -11.04 13.20 10.57
N TRP A 393 -10.12 12.39 10.06
CA TRP A 393 -9.55 11.25 10.77
C TRP A 393 -8.21 11.58 11.43
N ASP A 394 -7.82 10.78 12.41
CA ASP A 394 -6.51 10.87 13.04
C ASP A 394 -5.40 10.61 12.02
N GLY A 395 -4.40 11.50 12.01
CA GLY A 395 -3.29 11.44 11.06
C GLY A 395 -3.58 12.12 9.71
N ALA A 396 -4.73 12.77 9.54
CA ALA A 396 -4.99 13.64 8.39
C ALA A 396 -4.19 14.96 8.47
N GLN A 397 -4.00 15.60 7.32
CA GLN A 397 -3.47 16.96 7.20
C GLN A 397 -4.47 17.85 6.48
N MET A 398 -4.92 18.92 7.12
CA MET A 398 -5.75 19.95 6.50
C MET A 398 -4.85 21.06 5.92
N VAL A 399 -4.85 21.21 4.60
CA VAL A 399 -4.09 22.22 3.87
C VAL A 399 -5.02 23.38 3.54
N ILE A 400 -4.82 24.52 4.20
CA ILE A 400 -5.72 25.67 4.17
C ILE A 400 -5.06 26.80 3.37
N LYS A 401 -5.72 27.28 2.33
CA LYS A 401 -5.22 28.44 1.57
C LYS A 401 -5.12 29.67 2.48
N ALA A 402 -4.14 30.53 2.23
CA ALA A 402 -4.05 31.81 2.92
C ALA A 402 -5.34 32.62 2.71
N GLY A 403 -5.85 33.24 3.78
CA GLY A 403 -7.14 33.92 3.78
C GLY A 403 -7.76 34.03 5.17
N THR A 404 -8.95 34.61 5.23
CA THR A 404 -9.75 34.73 6.45
C THR A 404 -10.99 33.86 6.34
N TYR A 405 -11.16 32.97 7.31
CA TYR A 405 -12.25 32.02 7.42
C TYR A 405 -13.11 32.39 8.62
N SER A 406 -14.40 32.65 8.41
CA SER A 406 -15.36 32.98 9.48
C SER A 406 -15.78 31.77 10.32
N ASP A 407 -15.22 30.59 10.03
CA ASP A 407 -15.48 29.34 10.73
C ASP A 407 -15.19 29.45 12.23
N THR A 408 -16.16 29.06 13.05
CA THR A 408 -15.98 28.81 14.48
C THR A 408 -16.26 27.34 14.77
N GLY A 409 -15.49 26.70 15.63
CA GLY A 409 -15.68 25.28 15.94
C GLY A 409 -14.69 24.75 16.97
N ILE A 410 -14.93 23.52 17.42
CA ILE A 410 -14.00 22.74 18.26
C ILE A 410 -13.40 21.65 17.36
N TYR A 411 -12.09 21.70 17.16
CA TYR A 411 -11.35 20.71 16.40
C TYR A 411 -10.56 19.82 17.38
N SER A 412 -11.07 18.62 17.62
CA SER A 412 -10.56 17.68 18.64
C SER A 412 -9.84 16.46 18.06
N THR A 413 -10.00 16.15 16.76
CA THR A 413 -9.25 15.09 16.08
C THR A 413 -7.76 15.44 15.99
N ARG A 414 -6.87 14.44 16.10
CA ARG A 414 -5.43 14.64 15.89
C ARG A 414 -5.13 14.84 14.40
N ILE A 415 -5.16 16.10 13.96
CA ILE A 415 -4.85 16.51 12.59
C ILE A 415 -3.75 17.57 12.54
N ARG A 416 -3.04 17.65 11.42
CA ARG A 416 -2.10 18.75 11.15
C ARG A 416 -2.81 19.80 10.32
N MET A 417 -2.82 21.06 10.77
CA MET A 417 -3.28 22.18 9.95
C MET A 417 -2.08 22.94 9.38
N VAL A 418 -2.06 23.15 8.06
CA VAL A 418 -0.97 23.84 7.36
C VAL A 418 -1.56 24.96 6.52
N SER A 419 -0.97 26.16 6.59
CA SER A 419 -1.33 27.26 5.70
C SER A 419 -0.53 27.19 4.40
N GLU A 420 -1.20 27.27 3.25
CA GLU A 420 -0.58 27.29 1.92
C GLU A 420 -0.64 28.71 1.33
N GLY A 421 0.53 29.29 1.03
CA GLY A 421 0.63 30.56 0.31
C GLY A 421 0.50 31.83 1.17
N GLY A 422 0.64 31.74 2.50
CA GLY A 422 0.60 32.92 3.38
C GLY A 422 0.13 32.60 4.79
N SER A 423 -0.59 33.55 5.40
CA SER A 423 -1.22 33.38 6.71
C SER A 423 -2.70 33.05 6.56
N THR A 424 -3.20 32.16 7.42
CA THR A 424 -4.62 31.81 7.54
C THR A 424 -5.13 32.30 8.89
N VAL A 425 -6.28 32.98 8.90
CA VAL A 425 -7.00 33.35 10.12
C VAL A 425 -8.34 32.62 10.15
N ILE A 426 -8.62 31.91 11.25
CA ILE A 426 -9.86 31.14 11.43
C ILE A 426 -10.61 31.71 12.63
N GLY A 427 -11.92 31.93 12.48
CA GLY A 427 -12.80 32.40 13.56
C GLY A 427 -12.80 33.91 13.77
N GLN A 428 -12.38 34.68 12.75
CA GLN A 428 -12.54 36.13 12.77
C GLN A 428 -13.99 36.47 12.40
N GLN A 429 -14.73 37.06 13.34
CA GLN A 429 -16.08 37.59 13.14
C GLN A 429 -16.05 39.02 12.62
#